data_AF-A0A2V1CY06-F1
#
_entry.id   AF-A0A2V1CY06-F1
#
_cell.length_a   1.000
_cell.length_b   1.000
_cell.length_c   1.000
_cell.angle_alpha   90.00
_cell.angle_beta   90.00
_cell.angle_gamma   90.00
#
_symmetry.space_group_name_H-M   'P 1'
#
loop_
_entity.id
_entity.type
_entity.pdbx_description
1 polymer ?
#
loop_
_entity_poly.entity_id
_entity_poly.type
_entity_poly.pdbx_seq_one_letter_code
_entity_poly.pdbx_strand_id
1 'polypeptide(L)'
;TKKTRKLRASNTWAYSRCPRDKETERDSSGRKLFYCKFPRCPFVSHVTTNIRNHLKKNHNLIITEEESLQQKAAKRKWEGYVKKAVERKEEKEQIAQDQVLKDAIQLPAVREALAELIIVRKLPYTATEWPELHALLRSVNYMAKDVIPKAATSARRIVKNSYAVSREILQKKLRKA
;
A
#
# COMPACT_ATOMS: atom_id res chain seq x y z
N THR A 1 -19.20 26.38 42.96
CA THR A 1 -17.95 26.61 42.19
C THR A 1 -18.29 26.88 40.72
N LYS A 2 -18.11 28.13 40.25
CA LYS A 2 -18.41 28.53 38.86
C LYS A 2 -17.47 27.77 37.91
N LYS A 3 -18.00 26.91 37.03
CA LYS A 3 -17.24 26.29 35.93
C LYS A 3 -16.64 27.40 35.05
N THR A 4 -15.37 27.73 35.25
CA THR A 4 -14.62 28.60 34.35
C THR A 4 -14.47 27.90 33.01
N ARG A 5 -15.17 28.41 31.99
CA ARG A 5 -15.04 27.94 30.60
C ARG A 5 -13.57 28.06 30.19
N LYS A 6 -12.93 26.94 29.83
CA LYS A 6 -11.55 26.97 29.31
C LYS A 6 -11.48 27.96 28.15
N LEU A 7 -10.51 28.87 28.20
CA LEU A 7 -10.26 29.82 27.10
C LEU A 7 -10.00 29.01 25.82
N ARG A 8 -10.79 29.26 24.78
CA ARG A 8 -10.46 28.78 23.44
C ARG A 8 -9.16 29.48 23.00
N ALA A 9 -8.31 28.79 22.24
CA ALA A 9 -7.02 29.29 21.78
C ALA A 9 -5.99 29.57 22.91
N SER A 10 -5.88 28.69 23.92
CA SER A 10 -4.92 28.82 25.03
C SER A 10 -3.51 29.16 24.56
N ASN A 11 -3.05 28.53 23.47
CA ASN A 11 -1.74 28.76 22.88
C ASN A 11 -1.58 30.19 22.34
N THR A 12 -2.66 30.79 21.80
CA THR A 12 -2.64 32.19 21.35
C THR A 12 -2.62 33.14 22.54
N TRP A 13 -3.43 32.90 23.56
CA TRP A 13 -3.51 33.75 24.75
C TRP A 13 -2.28 33.71 25.66
N ALA A 14 -1.42 32.69 25.55
CA ALA A 14 -0.12 32.64 26.23
C ALA A 14 0.83 33.79 25.83
N TYR A 15 0.61 34.39 24.65
CA TYR A 15 1.35 35.57 24.17
C TYR A 15 0.66 36.89 24.50
N SER A 16 -0.34 36.86 25.39
CA SER A 16 -0.96 38.06 25.94
C SER A 16 -0.20 38.52 27.19
N ARG A 17 -0.07 39.83 27.37
CA ARG A 17 0.27 40.46 28.67
C ARG A 17 -0.99 40.94 29.38
N CYS A 18 -0.84 41.34 30.64
CA CYS A 18 -1.87 42.08 31.38
C CYS A 18 -1.99 43.53 30.84
N PRO A 19 -3.19 44.15 30.97
CA PRO A 19 -3.37 45.58 30.72
C PRO A 19 -2.47 46.41 31.64
N ARG A 20 -2.01 47.56 31.15
CA ARG A 20 -1.33 48.60 31.95
C ARG A 20 -2.36 49.50 32.64
N ASP A 21 -1.92 50.36 33.55
CA ASP A 21 -2.79 51.18 34.42
C ASP A 21 -3.86 52.03 33.69
N LYS A 22 -3.65 52.35 32.41
CA LYS A 22 -4.58 53.12 31.57
C LYS A 22 -5.34 52.28 30.53
N GLU A 23 -5.10 50.97 30.48
CA GLU A 23 -5.67 50.05 29.52
C GLU A 23 -6.78 49.21 30.17
N THR A 24 -7.90 48.98 29.47
CA THR A 24 -9.00 48.18 30.01
C THR A 24 -8.79 46.69 29.73
N GLU A 25 -9.20 45.82 30.65
CA GLU A 25 -9.14 44.36 30.41
C GLU A 25 -10.18 43.91 29.37
N ARG A 26 -11.30 44.63 29.27
CA ARG A 26 -12.42 44.30 28.40
C ARG A 26 -12.82 45.49 27.53
N ASP A 27 -13.39 45.20 26.37
CA ASP A 27 -14.01 46.20 25.53
C ASP A 27 -15.37 46.67 26.11
N SER A 28 -15.98 47.66 25.48
CA SER A 28 -17.31 48.18 25.85
C SER A 28 -18.43 47.12 25.80
N SER A 29 -18.22 46.03 25.05
CA SER A 29 -19.13 44.89 24.95
C SER A 29 -18.81 43.77 25.94
N GLY A 30 -17.85 43.97 26.86
CA GLY A 30 -17.44 42.99 27.86
C GLY A 30 -16.56 41.84 27.33
N ARG A 31 -16.03 41.91 26.11
CA ARG A 31 -15.09 40.92 25.53
C ARG A 31 -13.67 41.17 26.04
N LYS A 32 -12.94 40.10 26.38
CA LYS A 32 -11.54 40.21 26.85
C LYS A 32 -10.63 40.69 25.72
N LEU A 33 -9.78 41.67 26.02
CA LEU A 33 -8.78 42.20 25.09
C LEU A 33 -7.47 41.43 25.22
N PHE A 34 -6.88 41.08 24.07
CA PHE A 34 -5.52 40.56 23.97
C PHE A 34 -4.56 41.72 23.80
N TYR A 35 -3.58 41.80 24.70
CA TYR A 35 -2.49 42.77 24.61
C TYR A 35 -1.22 42.02 24.24
N CYS A 36 -0.54 42.43 23.17
CA CYS A 36 0.69 41.74 22.74
C CYS A 36 1.77 41.77 23.84
N LYS A 37 2.34 40.60 24.16
CA LYS A 37 3.39 40.43 25.18
C LYS A 37 4.75 41.00 24.77
N PHE A 38 5.00 41.17 23.47
CA PHE A 38 6.31 41.61 22.98
C PHE A 38 6.56 43.10 23.30
N PRO A 39 7.78 43.46 23.74
CA PRO A 39 8.13 44.85 24.05
C PRO A 39 7.89 45.78 22.85
N ARG A 40 7.42 47.00 23.13
CA ARG A 40 7.16 48.05 22.12
C ARG A 40 6.12 47.71 21.05
N CYS A 41 5.35 46.64 21.24
CA CYS A 41 4.23 46.32 20.36
C CYS A 41 2.91 46.91 20.93
N PRO A 42 2.26 47.86 20.25
CA PRO A 42 1.01 48.46 20.71
C PRO A 42 -0.25 47.66 20.32
N PHE A 43 -0.09 46.46 19.77
CA PHE A 43 -1.20 45.71 19.18
C PHE A 43 -2.19 45.22 20.25
N VAL A 44 -3.48 45.47 19.98
CA VAL A 44 -4.63 45.05 20.80
C VAL A 44 -5.75 44.55 19.90
N SER A 45 -6.36 43.42 20.26
CA SER A 45 -7.54 42.88 19.57
C SER A 45 -8.29 41.90 20.47
N HIS A 46 -9.57 41.64 20.20
CA HIS A 46 -10.31 40.54 20.83
C HIS A 46 -10.49 39.33 19.87
N VAL A 47 -10.14 39.51 18.59
CA VAL A 47 -10.35 38.51 17.53
C VAL A 47 -9.10 37.65 17.37
N THR A 48 -9.21 36.36 17.67
CA THR A 48 -8.10 35.39 17.63
C THR A 48 -7.41 35.29 16.27
N THR A 49 -8.15 35.37 15.17
CA THR A 49 -7.58 35.36 13.80
C THR A 49 -6.68 36.58 13.56
N ASN A 50 -7.10 37.77 14.00
CA ASN A 50 -6.30 38.99 13.88
C ASN A 50 -5.04 38.91 14.75
N ILE A 51 -5.18 38.35 15.96
CA ILE A 51 -4.05 38.13 16.87
C ILE A 51 -3.02 37.19 16.26
N ARG A 52 -3.44 36.03 15.72
CA ARG A 52 -2.52 35.08 15.06
C ARG A 52 -1.85 35.69 13.82
N ASN A 53 -2.58 36.45 13.01
CA ASN A 53 -2.02 37.15 11.85
C ASN A 53 -1.00 38.21 12.25
N HIS A 54 -1.27 38.97 13.32
CA HIS A 54 -0.32 39.93 13.88
C HIS A 54 0.96 39.24 14.37
N LEU A 55 0.83 38.16 15.15
CA LEU A 55 1.99 37.41 15.65
C LEU A 55 2.79 36.81 14.50
N LYS A 56 2.14 36.34 13.44
CA LYS A 56 2.81 35.84 12.23
C LYS A 56 3.57 36.93 11.48
N LYS A 57 2.96 38.10 11.26
CA LYS A 57 3.54 39.17 10.41
C LYS A 57 4.58 40.03 11.14
N ASN A 58 4.33 40.35 12.41
CA ASN A 58 5.12 41.34 13.15
C ASN A 58 6.10 40.68 14.12
N HIS A 59 5.87 39.42 14.48
CA HIS A 59 6.71 38.66 15.40
C HIS A 59 7.22 37.33 14.82
N ASN A 60 6.90 37.01 13.56
CA ASN A 60 7.27 35.75 12.90
C ASN A 60 6.86 34.49 13.69
N LEU A 61 5.81 34.58 14.52
CA LEU A 61 5.31 33.49 15.34
C LEU A 61 4.06 32.90 14.71
N ILE A 62 4.19 31.65 14.26
CA ILE A 62 3.08 30.87 13.73
C ILE A 62 2.54 30.01 14.87
N ILE A 63 1.40 30.44 15.43
CA ILE A 63 0.72 29.67 16.48
C ILE A 63 -0.22 28.68 15.81
N THR A 64 0.15 27.41 15.83
CA THR A 64 -0.76 26.31 15.51
C THR A 64 -1.58 25.97 16.74
N GLU A 65 -2.90 25.86 16.54
CA GLU A 65 -3.74 25.24 17.55
C GLU A 65 -3.59 23.73 17.42
N GLU A 66 -3.50 23.04 18.56
CA GLU A 66 -3.56 21.59 18.54
C GLU A 66 -4.88 21.14 17.92
N GLU A 67 -4.80 20.21 16.97
CA GLU A 67 -5.98 19.57 16.40
C GLU A 67 -6.88 19.05 17.52
N SER A 68 -8.18 19.27 17.38
CA SER A 68 -9.16 18.74 18.32
C SER A 68 -9.08 17.22 18.36
N LEU A 69 -9.52 16.62 19.46
CA LEU A 69 -9.61 15.15 19.57
C LEU A 69 -10.44 14.55 18.42
N GLN A 70 -11.47 15.26 17.98
CA GLN A 70 -12.30 14.87 16.83
C GLN A 70 -11.52 14.91 15.52
N GLN A 71 -10.71 15.95 15.28
CA GLN A 71 -9.86 16.06 14.09
C GLN A 71 -8.80 14.96 14.06
N LYS A 72 -8.12 14.71 15.19
CA LYS A 72 -7.15 13.62 15.33
C LYS A 72 -7.80 12.25 15.09
N ALA A 73 -8.99 12.01 15.65
CA ALA A 73 -9.72 10.77 15.45
C ALA A 73 -10.18 10.57 14.00
N ALA A 74 -10.68 11.63 13.35
CA ALA A 74 -11.08 11.61 11.95
C ALA A 74 -9.89 11.30 11.03
N LYS A 75 -8.74 11.95 11.27
CA LYS A 75 -7.49 11.71 10.53
C LYS A 75 -7.04 10.25 10.63
N ARG A 76 -6.97 9.71 11.85
CA ARG A 76 -6.61 8.30 12.08
C ARG A 76 -7.54 7.33 11.38
N LYS A 77 -8.87 7.59 11.41
CA LYS A 77 -9.85 6.76 10.69
C LYS A 77 -9.61 6.81 9.18
N TRP A 78 -9.40 8.00 8.63
CA TRP A 78 -9.14 8.19 7.21
C TRP A 78 -7.85 7.48 6.77
N GLU A 79 -6.75 7.64 7.51
CA GLU A 79 -5.49 6.92 7.26
C GLU A 79 -5.71 5.39 7.25
N GLY A 80 -6.51 4.89 8.20
CA GLY A 80 -6.90 3.48 8.24
C GLY A 80 -7.71 3.02 7.02
N TYR A 81 -8.61 3.86 6.49
CA TYR A 81 -9.37 3.56 5.27
C TYR A 81 -8.50 3.56 4.04
N VAL A 82 -7.60 4.53 3.91
CA VAL A 82 -6.65 4.63 2.80
C VAL A 82 -5.73 3.41 2.80
N LYS A 83 -5.15 3.03 3.94
CA LYS A 83 -4.30 1.85 4.05
C LYS A 83 -5.03 0.58 3.58
N LYS A 84 -6.25 0.35 4.06
CA LYS A 84 -7.08 -0.81 3.63
C LYS A 84 -7.44 -0.76 2.14
N ALA A 85 -7.59 0.43 1.55
CA ALA A 85 -7.87 0.56 0.13
C ALA A 85 -6.64 0.21 -0.72
N VAL A 86 -5.45 0.64 -0.29
CA VAL A 86 -4.16 0.31 -0.93
C VAL A 86 -3.90 -1.19 -0.85
N GLU A 87 -4.00 -1.79 0.34
CA GLU A 87 -3.79 -3.24 0.54
C GLU A 87 -4.70 -4.08 -0.38
N ARG A 88 -5.99 -3.74 -0.47
CA ARG A 88 -6.92 -4.44 -1.37
C ARG A 88 -6.60 -4.25 -2.85
N LYS A 89 -6.02 -3.10 -3.22
CA LYS A 89 -5.63 -2.85 -4.60
C LYS A 89 -4.40 -3.69 -4.95
N GLU A 90 -3.39 -3.68 -4.09
CA GLU A 90 -2.17 -4.49 -4.22
C GLU A 90 -2.51 -5.98 -4.29
N GLU A 91 -3.41 -6.48 -3.43
CA GLU A 91 -3.87 -7.87 -3.46
C GLU A 91 -4.54 -8.23 -4.81
N LYS A 92 -5.40 -7.36 -5.32
CA LYS A 92 -6.04 -7.57 -6.63
C LYS A 92 -5.04 -7.56 -7.79
N GLU A 93 -4.07 -6.66 -7.74
CA GLU A 93 -3.01 -6.57 -8.74
C GLU A 93 -2.12 -7.82 -8.71
N GLN A 94 -1.76 -8.31 -7.51
CA GLN A 94 -1.02 -9.56 -7.36
C GLN A 94 -1.81 -10.76 -7.91
N ILE A 95 -3.10 -10.89 -7.59
CA ILE A 95 -3.96 -11.96 -8.11
C ILE A 95 -4.03 -11.90 -9.65
N ALA A 96 -4.15 -10.70 -10.22
CA ALA A 96 -4.18 -10.52 -11.66
C ALA A 96 -2.84 -10.91 -12.32
N GLN A 97 -1.71 -10.51 -11.72
CA GLN A 97 -0.37 -10.89 -12.19
C GLN A 97 -0.15 -12.40 -12.10
N ASP A 98 -0.51 -13.02 -10.98
CA ASP A 98 -0.45 -14.47 -10.79
C ASP A 98 -1.28 -15.21 -11.84
N GLN A 99 -2.46 -14.69 -12.19
CA GLN A 99 -3.31 -15.28 -13.22
C GLN A 99 -2.67 -15.18 -14.61
N VAL A 100 -2.11 -14.02 -14.97
CA VAL A 100 -1.39 -13.83 -16.24
C VAL A 100 -0.21 -14.80 -16.34
N LEU A 101 0.55 -14.98 -15.26
CA LEU A 101 1.69 -15.91 -15.23
C LEU A 101 1.27 -17.38 -15.29
N LYS A 102 0.11 -17.74 -14.76
CA LYS A 102 -0.47 -19.08 -14.94
C LYS A 102 -0.90 -19.31 -16.38
N ASP A 103 -1.57 -18.32 -16.99
CA ASP A 103 -2.08 -18.42 -18.36
C ASP A 103 -0.96 -18.43 -19.40
N ALA A 104 0.18 -17.80 -19.10
CA ALA A 104 1.38 -17.87 -19.93
C ALA A 104 1.99 -19.28 -20.02
N ILE A 105 1.64 -20.20 -19.11
CA ILE A 105 2.16 -21.57 -19.13
C ILE A 105 1.40 -22.40 -20.16
N GLN A 106 2.05 -22.64 -21.29
CA GLN A 106 1.54 -23.55 -22.32
C GLN A 106 1.75 -25.02 -21.88
N LEU A 107 0.83 -25.52 -21.06
CA LEU A 107 0.91 -26.86 -20.48
C LEU A 107 1.11 -28.00 -21.52
N PRO A 108 0.48 -27.98 -22.70
CA PRO A 108 0.74 -29.00 -23.73
C PRO A 108 2.20 -29.01 -24.20
N ALA A 109 2.75 -27.83 -24.51
CA ALA A 109 4.14 -27.67 -24.95
C ALA A 109 5.13 -28.13 -23.87
N VAL A 110 4.86 -27.81 -22.60
CA VAL A 110 5.72 -28.28 -21.50
C VAL A 110 5.69 -29.80 -21.36
N ARG A 111 4.53 -30.43 -21.53
CA ARG A 111 4.41 -31.90 -21.47
C ARG A 111 5.14 -32.59 -22.62
N GLU A 112 5.09 -32.02 -23.82
CA GLU A 112 5.84 -32.52 -24.97
C GLU A 112 7.35 -32.37 -24.76
N ALA A 113 7.81 -31.18 -24.36
CA ALA A 113 9.21 -30.94 -24.03
C ALA A 113 9.71 -31.87 -22.91
N LEU A 114 8.89 -32.13 -21.90
CA LEU A 114 9.20 -33.07 -20.82
C LEU A 114 9.30 -34.52 -21.34
N ALA A 115 8.39 -34.94 -22.23
CA ALA A 115 8.44 -36.26 -22.84
C ALA A 115 9.73 -36.43 -23.67
N GLU A 116 10.05 -35.44 -24.50
CA GLU A 116 11.28 -35.44 -25.31
C GLU A 116 12.53 -35.47 -24.43
N LEU A 117 12.57 -34.66 -23.37
CA LEU A 117 13.68 -34.67 -22.42
C LEU A 117 13.90 -36.07 -21.83
N ILE A 118 12.83 -36.73 -21.38
CA ILE A 118 12.88 -38.08 -20.81
C ILE A 118 13.37 -39.09 -21.86
N ILE A 119 12.83 -39.05 -23.08
CA ILE A 119 13.16 -40.01 -24.15
C ILE A 119 14.58 -39.80 -24.67
N VAL A 120 14.93 -38.58 -25.08
CA VAL A 120 16.20 -38.24 -25.74
C VAL A 120 17.37 -38.38 -24.79
N ARG A 121 17.20 -37.95 -23.53
CA ARG A 121 18.26 -38.05 -22.50
C ARG A 121 18.18 -39.34 -21.69
N LYS A 122 17.28 -40.27 -22.06
CA LYS A 122 17.08 -41.57 -21.40
C LYS A 122 16.94 -41.43 -19.88
N LEU A 123 16.20 -40.42 -19.43
CA LEU A 123 15.99 -40.18 -18.01
C LEU A 123 14.98 -41.17 -17.42
N PRO A 124 15.10 -41.53 -16.14
CA PRO A 124 14.07 -42.30 -15.47
C PRO A 124 12.79 -41.47 -15.35
N TYR A 125 11.63 -42.13 -15.32
CA TYR A 125 10.34 -41.44 -15.10
C TYR A 125 10.25 -40.74 -13.73
N THR A 126 11.09 -41.13 -12.77
CA THR A 126 11.24 -40.46 -11.48
C THR A 126 11.93 -39.09 -11.60
N ALA A 127 12.47 -38.73 -12.76
CA ALA A 127 13.02 -37.40 -12.99
C ALA A 127 11.99 -36.28 -12.80
N THR A 128 10.69 -36.58 -12.93
CA THR A 128 9.61 -35.63 -12.64
C THR A 128 9.44 -35.34 -11.14
N GLU A 129 10.10 -36.10 -10.27
CA GLU A 129 10.09 -35.91 -8.81
C GLU A 129 11.33 -35.13 -8.34
N TRP A 130 12.31 -34.89 -9.23
CA TRP A 130 13.57 -34.23 -8.88
C TRP A 130 13.39 -32.77 -8.49
N PRO A 131 13.77 -32.36 -7.27
CA PRO A 131 13.58 -30.99 -6.80
C PRO A 131 14.32 -29.97 -7.65
N GLU A 132 15.44 -30.33 -8.29
CA GLU A 132 16.23 -29.47 -9.18
C GLU A 132 15.44 -29.11 -10.44
N LEU A 133 14.70 -30.06 -11.01
CA LEU A 133 13.86 -29.82 -12.19
C LEU A 133 12.67 -28.92 -11.83
N HIS A 134 12.08 -29.11 -10.66
CA HIS A 134 11.04 -28.22 -10.13
C HIS A 134 11.57 -26.82 -9.83
N ALA A 135 12.78 -26.71 -9.25
CA ALA A 135 13.41 -25.44 -8.94
C ALA A 135 13.75 -24.66 -10.23
N LEU A 136 14.25 -25.34 -11.26
CA LEU A 136 14.54 -24.74 -12.56
C LEU A 136 13.28 -24.17 -13.24
N LEU A 137 12.16 -24.91 -13.22
CA LEU A 137 10.92 -24.38 -13.78
C LEU A 137 10.37 -23.21 -12.96
N ARG A 138 10.49 -23.27 -11.62
CA ARG A 138 10.06 -22.18 -10.75
C ARG A 138 10.92 -20.92 -10.86
N SER A 139 12.21 -21.04 -11.23
CA SER A 139 13.05 -19.87 -11.45
C SER A 139 12.67 -19.11 -12.73
N VAL A 140 12.16 -19.82 -13.74
CA VAL A 140 11.62 -19.20 -14.97
C VAL A 140 10.22 -18.62 -14.72
N ASN A 141 9.35 -19.38 -14.04
CA ASN A 141 8.02 -18.91 -13.68
C ASN A 141 7.61 -19.50 -12.31
N TYR A 142 7.52 -18.66 -11.29
CA TYR A 142 7.20 -19.10 -9.93
C TYR A 142 5.78 -19.71 -9.81
N MET A 143 4.87 -19.41 -10.75
CA MET A 143 3.55 -20.04 -10.85
C MET A 143 3.59 -21.46 -11.41
N ALA A 144 4.75 -21.95 -11.91
CA ALA A 144 4.89 -23.28 -12.50
C ALA A 144 4.92 -24.46 -11.49
N LYS A 145 4.27 -24.30 -10.33
CA LYS A 145 4.32 -25.26 -9.21
C LYS A 145 3.76 -26.64 -9.57
N ASP A 146 2.70 -26.69 -10.36
CA ASP A 146 1.94 -27.91 -10.68
C ASP A 146 2.04 -28.30 -12.17
N VAL A 147 3.06 -27.79 -12.86
CA VAL A 147 3.27 -28.02 -14.30
C VAL A 147 3.82 -29.42 -14.56
N ILE A 148 4.81 -29.83 -13.76
CA ILE A 148 5.35 -31.19 -13.81
C ILE A 148 4.51 -32.10 -12.90
N PRO A 149 4.10 -33.29 -13.39
CA PRO A 149 3.42 -34.26 -12.55
C PRO A 149 4.34 -34.75 -11.42
N LYS A 150 3.81 -34.78 -10.19
CA LYS A 150 4.54 -35.21 -9.00
C LYS A 150 4.74 -36.73 -8.88
N ALA A 151 4.25 -37.51 -9.85
CA ALA A 151 4.29 -38.96 -9.82
C ALA A 151 4.83 -39.52 -11.13
N ALA A 152 5.79 -40.44 -11.04
CA ALA A 152 6.36 -41.13 -12.20
C ALA A 152 5.33 -41.84 -13.10
N THR A 153 4.20 -42.30 -12.55
CA THR A 153 3.10 -42.92 -13.32
C THR A 153 2.48 -41.95 -14.33
N SER A 154 2.36 -40.68 -13.94
CA SER A 154 1.86 -39.62 -14.82
C SER A 154 2.88 -39.26 -15.90
N ALA A 155 4.17 -39.26 -15.57
CA ALA A 155 5.24 -39.08 -16.55
C ALA A 155 5.22 -40.17 -17.63
N ARG A 156 5.04 -41.45 -17.23
CA ARG A 156 4.85 -42.57 -18.17
C ARG A 156 3.67 -42.35 -19.11
N ARG A 157 2.54 -41.85 -18.58
CA ARG A 157 1.36 -41.56 -19.41
C ARG A 157 1.62 -40.44 -20.42
N ILE A 158 2.32 -39.37 -20.01
CA ILE A 158 2.69 -38.28 -20.92
C ILE A 158 3.57 -38.79 -22.06
N VAL A 159 4.58 -39.61 -21.76
CA VAL A 159 5.47 -40.20 -22.77
C VAL A 159 4.71 -41.11 -23.73
N LYS A 160 3.80 -41.96 -23.23
CA LYS A 160 2.95 -42.80 -24.09
C LYS A 160 2.06 -41.96 -25.02
N ASN A 161 1.46 -40.90 -24.50
CA ASN A 161 0.59 -40.02 -25.28
C ASN A 161 1.39 -39.27 -26.35
N SER A 162 2.55 -38.72 -26.00
CA SER A 162 3.46 -38.06 -26.95
C SER A 162 3.91 -39.01 -28.06
N TYR A 163 4.26 -40.26 -27.72
CA TYR A 163 4.59 -41.29 -28.71
C TYR A 163 3.43 -41.58 -29.67
N ALA A 164 2.20 -41.71 -29.16
CA ALA A 164 1.02 -41.96 -29.99
C ALA A 164 0.80 -40.82 -31.00
N VAL A 165 0.90 -39.57 -30.55
CA VAL A 165 0.76 -38.37 -31.41
C VAL A 165 1.85 -38.34 -32.48
N SER A 166 3.12 -38.51 -32.09
CA SER A 166 4.25 -38.52 -33.04
C SER A 166 4.13 -39.66 -34.05
N ARG A 167 3.68 -40.84 -33.62
CA ARG A 167 3.43 -41.97 -34.51
C ARG A 167 2.34 -41.66 -35.54
N GLU A 168 1.23 -41.05 -35.13
CA GLU A 168 0.16 -40.67 -36.07
C GLU A 168 0.64 -39.64 -37.10
N ILE A 169 1.44 -38.65 -36.66
CA ILE A 169 2.03 -37.65 -37.55
C ILE A 169 2.93 -38.32 -38.59
N LEU A 170 3.79 -39.25 -38.16
CA LEU A 170 4.66 -40.01 -39.07
C LEU A 170 3.84 -40.86 -40.05
N GLN A 171 2.81 -41.56 -39.58
CA GLN A 171 1.92 -42.34 -40.46
C GLN A 171 1.22 -41.46 -41.51
N LYS A 172 0.74 -40.27 -41.12
CA LYS A 172 0.14 -39.31 -42.07
C LYS A 172 1.15 -38.81 -43.10
N LYS A 173 2.40 -38.55 -42.70
CA LYS A 173 3.48 -38.14 -43.62
C LYS A 173 3.84 -39.27 -44.60
N LEU A 174 3.97 -40.50 -44.11
CA LEU A 174 4.29 -41.67 -44.92
C LEU A 174 3.17 -42.04 -45.91
N ARG A 175 1.91 -41.77 -45.60
CA ARG A 175 0.76 -41.98 -46.51
C ARG A 175 0.62 -40.90 -47.58
N LYS A 176 1.25 -39.74 -47.40
CA LYS A 176 1.22 -38.60 -48.33
C LYS A 176 2.45 -38.54 -49.25
N ALA A 177 3.48 -39.33 -48.93
CA ALA A 177 4.66 -39.55 -49.77
C ALA A 177 4.40 -40.73 -50.71
#